data_AF-A0A956T096-F1
#
_entry.id   AF-A0A956T096-F1
#
_cell.length_a   1.000
_cell.length_b   1.000
_cell.length_c   1.000
_cell.angle_alpha   90.00
_cell.angle_beta   90.00
_cell.angle_gamma   90.00
#
_symmetry.space_group_name_H-M   'P 1'
#
loop_
_entity.id
_entity.type
_entity.pdbx_description
1 polymer ?
#
loop_
_entity_poly.entity_id
_entity_poly.type
_entity_poly.pdbx_seq_one_letter_code
_entity_poly.pdbx_strand_id
1 'polypeptide(L)'
;MGFLILCFLLPAVTCAVSRSPQADPDQQQAQQVDEVEQNIQRFSKQLADDPNNAATQANLGYYTNIKAARTEDQTEKMTLLATSEKYLRDSLAQDAEYGFAQSELAKSLMLQDKNDEAAELLNKGLEKAEADLNSDDEKTAADAKARKGELLRLSSTLDVRAGNNEAAIEKLNQVVDLKPGDPVNYMARAELNTQLGNKDAALEDYNTVVTIGQQTGNQQMVMVGQMMIEQLKNPAPEMTPGAVVTPGAEAAPEAAATPAATPEATPEG
;
A
#
# COMPACT_ATOMS: atom_id res chain seq x y z
N MET A 1 34.21 -31.33 69.80
CA MET A 1 35.52 -31.02 69.20
C MET A 1 35.26 -30.65 67.74
N GLY A 2 35.28 -29.37 67.37
CA GLY A 2 36.45 -28.70 66.77
C GLY A 2 36.25 -28.68 65.24
N PHE A 3 35.73 -27.58 64.66
CA PHE A 3 36.43 -26.39 64.11
C PHE A 3 36.60 -26.44 62.57
N LEU A 4 36.18 -25.34 61.91
CA LEU A 4 36.64 -24.74 60.64
C LEU A 4 36.15 -25.32 59.29
N ILE A 5 35.24 -24.63 58.58
CA ILE A 5 35.41 -23.47 57.64
C ILE A 5 35.85 -23.92 56.23
N LEU A 6 34.96 -23.75 55.23
CA LEU A 6 35.19 -22.82 54.11
C LEU A 6 33.88 -22.51 53.36
N CYS A 7 33.65 -21.22 53.13
CA CYS A 7 32.53 -20.63 52.42
C CYS A 7 32.59 -20.91 50.90
N PHE A 8 31.44 -21.13 50.27
CA PHE A 8 31.23 -20.73 48.87
C PHE A 8 29.96 -19.87 48.80
N LEU A 9 30.20 -18.56 48.70
CA LEU A 9 29.26 -17.59 48.18
C LEU A 9 29.15 -17.83 46.67
N LEU A 10 27.99 -18.26 46.18
CA LEU A 10 27.65 -18.15 44.77
C LEU A 10 26.94 -16.80 44.56
N PRO A 11 27.42 -15.94 43.66
CA PRO A 11 26.83 -14.63 43.42
C PRO A 11 25.52 -14.75 42.64
N ALA A 12 24.59 -13.85 43.00
CA ALA A 12 23.39 -13.55 42.26
C ALA A 12 23.73 -13.25 40.79
N VAL A 13 23.13 -14.02 39.87
CA VAL A 13 23.04 -13.62 38.47
C VAL A 13 21.97 -12.54 38.42
N THR A 14 22.41 -11.29 38.36
CA THR A 14 21.57 -10.17 37.95
C THR A 14 21.15 -10.41 36.51
N CYS A 15 19.86 -10.70 36.29
CA CYS A 15 19.26 -10.58 34.97
C CYS A 15 19.32 -9.12 34.55
N ALA A 16 20.36 -8.75 33.82
CA ALA A 16 20.37 -7.53 33.04
C ALA A 16 19.24 -7.63 32.02
N VAL A 17 18.27 -6.73 32.12
CA VAL A 17 17.34 -6.43 31.03
C VAL A 17 18.20 -5.90 29.88
N SER A 18 18.62 -6.78 28.98
CA SER A 18 19.14 -6.36 27.69
C SER A 18 17.94 -5.85 26.90
N ARG A 19 17.73 -4.53 26.89
CA ARG A 19 16.99 -3.90 25.80
C ARG A 19 17.66 -4.38 24.50
N SER A 20 16.92 -5.12 23.70
CA SER A 20 17.25 -5.30 22.30
C SER A 20 17.54 -3.91 21.72
N PRO A 21 18.66 -3.71 20.99
CA PRO A 21 18.85 -2.45 20.30
C PRO A 21 17.65 -2.29 19.36
N GLN A 22 16.84 -1.26 19.59
CA GLN A 22 15.87 -0.83 18.58
C GLN A 22 16.69 -0.58 17.33
N ALA A 23 16.46 -1.38 16.29
CA ALA A 23 17.07 -1.17 15.00
C ALA A 23 16.79 0.27 14.59
N ASP A 24 17.86 0.98 14.24
CA ASP A 24 17.78 2.32 13.68
C ASP A 24 16.77 2.29 12.50
N PRO A 25 15.77 3.19 12.44
CA PRO A 25 14.86 3.26 11.30
C PRO A 25 15.60 3.33 9.97
N ASP A 26 16.78 3.98 9.95
CA ASP A 26 17.65 4.06 8.78
C ASP A 26 18.33 2.71 8.45
N GLN A 27 18.57 1.83 9.44
CA GLN A 27 19.06 0.47 9.22
C GLN A 27 17.96 -0.51 8.75
N GLN A 28 16.70 -0.31 9.15
CA GLN A 28 15.59 -1.07 8.59
C GLN A 28 15.36 -0.75 7.11
N GLN A 29 15.66 0.49 6.69
CA GLN A 29 15.60 0.89 5.29
C GLN A 29 16.79 0.35 4.48
N ALA A 30 17.99 0.29 5.07
CA ALA A 30 19.18 -0.28 4.44
C ALA A 30 19.13 -1.81 4.23
N GLN A 31 18.38 -2.56 5.05
CA GLN A 31 18.18 -4.01 4.84
C GLN A 31 17.27 -4.34 3.64
N GLN A 32 16.42 -3.42 3.21
CA GLN A 32 15.56 -3.66 2.03
C GLN A 32 16.31 -3.72 0.71
N VAL A 33 17.56 -3.22 0.64
CA VAL A 33 18.34 -3.18 -0.60
C VAL A 33 18.93 -4.55 -0.99
N ASP A 34 18.97 -5.55 -0.10
CA ASP A 34 19.70 -6.79 -0.39
C ASP A 34 18.86 -7.92 -1.00
N GLU A 35 17.56 -8.04 -0.71
CA GLU A 35 16.76 -9.19 -1.21
C GLU A 35 16.36 -9.09 -2.68
N VAL A 36 15.97 -7.90 -3.16
CA VAL A 36 15.53 -7.73 -4.55
C VAL A 36 16.70 -7.95 -5.51
N GLU A 37 17.86 -7.39 -5.18
CA GLU A 37 19.06 -7.53 -6.00
C GLU A 37 19.57 -8.98 -5.99
N GLN A 38 19.58 -9.64 -4.84
CA GLN A 38 19.93 -11.07 -4.75
C GLN A 38 19.01 -11.95 -5.59
N ASN A 39 17.70 -11.66 -5.59
CA ASN A 39 16.76 -12.41 -6.43
C ASN A 39 16.99 -12.14 -7.92
N ILE A 40 17.21 -10.89 -8.33
CA ILE A 40 17.56 -10.57 -9.72
C ILE A 40 18.82 -11.33 -10.14
N GLN A 41 19.87 -11.34 -9.32
CA GLN A 41 21.10 -12.08 -9.61
C GLN A 41 20.86 -13.59 -9.72
N ARG A 42 20.10 -14.16 -8.79
CA ARG A 42 19.75 -15.58 -8.77
C ARG A 42 18.99 -15.99 -10.03
N PHE A 43 17.91 -15.29 -10.38
CA PHE A 43 17.12 -15.62 -11.56
C PHE A 43 17.89 -15.30 -12.85
N SER A 44 18.79 -14.32 -12.86
CA SER A 44 19.67 -14.07 -14.01
C SER A 44 20.61 -15.25 -14.28
N LYS A 45 21.13 -15.88 -13.22
CA LYS A 45 21.91 -17.11 -13.36
C LYS A 45 21.07 -18.27 -13.90
N GLN A 46 19.85 -18.45 -13.37
CA GLN A 46 18.94 -19.50 -13.85
C GLN A 46 18.56 -19.28 -15.33
N LEU A 47 18.39 -18.03 -15.75
CA LEU A 47 18.10 -17.70 -17.14
C LEU A 47 19.26 -18.05 -18.07
N ALA A 48 20.50 -17.96 -17.60
CA ALA A 48 21.67 -18.39 -18.38
C ALA A 48 21.69 -19.91 -18.59
N ASP A 49 21.18 -20.69 -17.64
CA ASP A 49 21.08 -22.15 -17.72
C ASP A 49 19.87 -22.60 -18.57
N ASP A 50 18.73 -21.91 -18.45
CA ASP A 50 17.50 -22.16 -19.23
C ASP A 50 16.86 -20.84 -19.71
N PRO A 51 17.26 -20.35 -20.91
CA PRO A 51 16.79 -19.05 -21.42
C PRO A 51 15.30 -18.96 -21.70
N ASN A 52 14.61 -20.09 -21.87
CA ASN A 52 13.20 -20.17 -22.25
C ASN A 52 12.30 -20.56 -21.06
N ASN A 53 12.82 -20.48 -19.84
CA ASN A 53 12.02 -20.77 -18.66
C ASN A 53 11.05 -19.63 -18.36
N ALA A 54 9.75 -19.84 -18.65
CA ALA A 54 8.71 -18.84 -18.44
C ALA A 54 8.67 -18.32 -16.99
N ALA A 55 8.83 -19.20 -16.00
CA ALA A 55 8.82 -18.84 -14.59
C ALA A 55 10.03 -17.98 -14.19
N THR A 56 11.24 -18.34 -14.63
CA THR A 56 12.46 -17.55 -14.40
C THR A 56 12.33 -16.15 -15.01
N GLN A 57 11.86 -16.07 -16.25
CA GLN A 57 11.63 -14.80 -16.94
C GLN A 57 10.59 -13.94 -16.20
N ALA A 58 9.45 -14.51 -15.78
CA ALA A 58 8.45 -13.77 -15.03
C ALA A 58 8.98 -13.27 -13.67
N ASN A 59 9.75 -14.09 -12.96
CA ASN A 59 10.38 -13.69 -11.71
C ASN A 59 11.37 -12.53 -11.91
N LEU A 60 12.19 -12.56 -12.97
CA LEU A 60 13.05 -11.43 -13.32
C LEU A 60 12.24 -10.16 -13.57
N GLY A 61 11.15 -10.26 -14.33
CA GLY A 61 10.19 -9.17 -14.52
C GLY A 61 9.69 -8.59 -13.20
N TYR A 62 9.12 -9.45 -12.36
CA TYR A 62 8.58 -9.09 -11.04
C TYR A 62 9.61 -8.37 -10.15
N TYR A 63 10.80 -8.94 -9.96
CA TYR A 63 11.80 -8.30 -9.10
C TYR A 63 12.34 -7.01 -9.72
N THR A 64 12.40 -6.92 -11.05
CA THR A 64 12.77 -5.68 -11.74
C THR A 64 11.69 -4.61 -11.58
N ASN A 65 10.39 -4.96 -11.59
CA ASN A 65 9.30 -4.05 -11.23
C ASN A 65 9.46 -3.50 -9.81
N ILE A 66 9.77 -4.36 -8.84
CA ILE A 66 10.00 -3.94 -7.45
C ILE A 66 11.19 -2.99 -7.37
N LYS A 67 12.29 -3.30 -8.06
CA LYS A 67 13.45 -2.42 -8.12
C LYS A 67 13.06 -1.06 -8.69
N ALA A 68 12.35 -1.03 -9.82
CA ALA A 68 11.86 0.20 -10.44
C ALA A 68 10.96 1.02 -9.49
N ALA A 69 10.09 0.37 -8.71
CA ALA A 69 9.22 1.04 -7.75
C ALA A 69 9.99 1.71 -6.59
N ARG A 70 11.21 1.25 -6.29
CA ARG A 70 12.10 1.79 -5.25
C ARG A 70 13.11 2.80 -5.81
N THR A 71 13.22 2.94 -7.13
CA THR A 71 14.15 3.84 -7.80
C THR A 71 13.56 5.25 -7.89
N GLU A 72 14.26 6.23 -7.30
CA GLU A 72 13.86 7.64 -7.34
C GLU A 72 14.15 8.30 -8.69
N ASP A 73 15.29 7.97 -9.32
CA ASP A 73 15.66 8.49 -10.62
C ASP A 73 14.69 8.01 -11.70
N GLN A 74 14.00 8.94 -12.35
CA GLN A 74 12.95 8.59 -13.32
C GLN A 74 13.52 7.91 -14.57
N THR A 75 14.74 8.24 -14.98
CA THR A 75 15.36 7.65 -16.18
C THR A 75 15.72 6.19 -15.92
N GLU A 76 16.33 5.92 -14.77
CA GLU A 76 16.66 4.57 -14.31
C GLU A 76 15.38 3.76 -14.08
N LYS A 77 14.37 4.34 -13.41
CA LYS A 77 13.06 3.70 -13.21
C LYS A 77 12.43 3.27 -14.53
N MET A 78 12.36 4.15 -15.53
CA MET A 78 11.79 3.80 -16.84
C MET A 78 12.62 2.74 -17.57
N THR A 79 13.95 2.76 -17.41
CA THR A 79 14.83 1.72 -17.95
C THR A 79 14.56 0.35 -17.32
N LEU A 80 14.36 0.33 -16.00
CA LEU A 80 14.01 -0.89 -15.27
C LEU A 80 12.61 -1.39 -15.66
N LEU A 81 11.62 -0.51 -15.80
CA LEU A 81 10.27 -0.90 -16.26
C LEU A 81 10.30 -1.50 -17.67
N ALA A 82 11.06 -0.92 -18.60
CA ALA A 82 11.24 -1.49 -19.93
C ALA A 82 11.95 -2.85 -19.91
N THR A 83 12.94 -3.01 -19.01
CA THR A 83 13.63 -4.29 -18.79
C THR A 83 12.68 -5.35 -18.23
N SER A 84 11.87 -4.97 -17.24
CA SER A 84 10.82 -5.82 -16.67
C SER A 84 9.81 -6.25 -17.73
N GLU A 85 9.29 -5.28 -18.50
CA GLU A 85 8.35 -5.53 -19.59
C GLU A 85 8.90 -6.54 -20.58
N LYS A 86 10.17 -6.42 -20.97
CA LYS A 86 10.83 -7.38 -21.85
C LYS A 86 10.78 -8.80 -21.27
N TYR A 87 11.24 -8.99 -20.03
CA TYR A 87 11.22 -10.32 -19.41
C TYR A 87 9.82 -10.92 -19.29
N LEU A 88 8.82 -10.09 -19.00
CA LEU A 88 7.44 -10.54 -18.86
C LEU A 88 6.83 -10.91 -20.21
N ARG A 89 7.15 -10.18 -21.27
CA ARG A 89 6.76 -10.56 -22.64
C ARG A 89 7.46 -11.82 -23.10
N ASP A 90 8.76 -11.99 -22.79
CA ASP A 90 9.50 -13.21 -23.08
C ASP A 90 8.85 -14.41 -22.38
N SER A 91 8.44 -14.25 -21.12
CA SER A 91 7.69 -15.25 -20.36
C SER A 91 6.38 -15.64 -21.04
N LEU A 92 5.57 -14.66 -21.45
CA LEU A 92 4.30 -14.90 -22.14
C LEU A 92 4.47 -15.45 -23.56
N ALA A 93 5.65 -15.30 -24.17
CA ALA A 93 5.97 -15.95 -25.43
C ALA A 93 6.21 -17.47 -25.25
N GLN A 94 6.63 -17.90 -24.07
CA GLN A 94 6.80 -19.32 -23.73
C GLN A 94 5.50 -19.95 -23.20
N ASP A 95 4.76 -19.20 -22.39
CA ASP A 95 3.45 -19.59 -21.86
C ASP A 95 2.50 -18.39 -21.82
N ALA A 96 1.66 -18.28 -22.86
CA ALA A 96 0.73 -17.16 -23.02
C ALA A 96 -0.34 -17.09 -21.92
N GLU A 97 -0.60 -18.20 -21.23
CA GLU A 97 -1.60 -18.29 -20.16
C GLU A 97 -0.98 -18.15 -18.76
N TYR A 98 0.31 -17.80 -18.69
CA TYR A 98 1.00 -17.68 -17.42
C TYR A 98 0.54 -16.45 -16.63
N GLY A 99 -0.54 -16.64 -15.87
CA GLY A 99 -1.28 -15.54 -15.24
C GLY A 99 -0.45 -14.65 -14.30
N PHE A 100 0.62 -15.18 -13.69
CA PHE A 100 1.54 -14.36 -12.91
C PHE A 100 2.25 -13.32 -13.79
N ALA A 101 2.78 -13.72 -14.95
CA ALA A 101 3.41 -12.81 -15.89
C ALA A 101 2.41 -11.81 -16.48
N GLN A 102 1.16 -12.22 -16.73
CA GLN A 102 0.10 -11.31 -17.21
C GLN A 102 -0.18 -10.18 -16.21
N SER A 103 -0.38 -10.51 -14.93
CA SER A 103 -0.62 -9.51 -13.87
C SER A 103 0.57 -8.56 -13.72
N GLU A 104 1.79 -9.09 -13.72
CA GLU A 104 3.00 -8.28 -13.57
C GLU A 104 3.30 -7.39 -14.78
N LEU A 105 2.99 -7.87 -15.99
CA LEU A 105 3.12 -7.07 -17.20
C LEU A 105 2.11 -5.94 -17.20
N ALA A 106 0.86 -6.20 -16.83
CA ALA A 106 -0.15 -5.16 -16.70
C ALA A 106 0.29 -4.07 -15.72
N LYS A 107 0.84 -4.43 -14.55
CA LYS A 107 1.40 -3.47 -13.58
C LYS A 107 2.53 -2.64 -14.19
N SER A 108 3.48 -3.28 -14.88
CA SER A 108 4.60 -2.58 -15.54
C SER A 108 4.09 -1.58 -16.60
N LEU A 109 3.14 -2.01 -17.43
CA LEU A 109 2.53 -1.17 -18.46
C LEU A 109 1.78 0.03 -17.84
N MET A 110 1.02 -0.20 -16.78
CA MET A 110 0.34 0.86 -16.01
C MET A 110 1.32 1.89 -15.42
N LEU A 111 2.49 1.45 -14.96
CA LEU A 111 3.54 2.35 -14.45
C LEU A 111 4.22 3.16 -15.55
N GLN A 112 4.14 2.68 -16.79
CA GLN A 112 4.61 3.36 -18.00
C GLN A 112 3.51 4.14 -18.74
N ASP A 113 2.33 4.29 -18.13
CA ASP A 113 1.15 4.94 -18.71
C ASP A 113 0.61 4.28 -20.01
N LYS A 114 0.93 3.01 -20.23
CA LYS A 114 0.42 2.18 -21.35
C LYS A 114 -0.91 1.51 -20.95
N ASN A 115 -1.89 2.32 -20.55
CA ASN A 115 -3.12 1.84 -19.91
C ASN A 115 -3.99 0.98 -20.84
N ASP A 116 -4.06 1.28 -22.14
CA ASP A 116 -4.86 0.52 -23.11
C ASP A 116 -4.34 -0.92 -23.28
N GLU A 117 -3.02 -1.07 -23.38
CA GLU A 117 -2.39 -2.39 -23.50
C GLU A 117 -2.52 -3.19 -22.20
N ALA A 118 -2.39 -2.51 -21.05
CA ALA A 118 -2.64 -3.13 -19.75
C ALA A 118 -4.10 -3.62 -19.64
N ALA A 119 -5.07 -2.83 -20.09
CA ALA A 119 -6.49 -3.21 -20.07
C ALA A 119 -6.76 -4.46 -20.92
N GLU A 120 -6.21 -4.52 -22.14
CA GLU A 120 -6.35 -5.71 -23.00
C GLU A 120 -5.79 -6.96 -22.34
N LEU A 121 -4.62 -6.85 -21.71
CA LEU A 121 -3.98 -7.98 -21.02
C LEU A 121 -4.79 -8.44 -19.80
N LEU A 122 -5.32 -7.50 -19.00
CA LEU A 122 -6.15 -7.82 -17.84
C LEU A 122 -7.46 -8.50 -18.25
N ASN A 123 -8.10 -8.05 -19.34
CA ASN A 123 -9.32 -8.68 -19.85
C ASN A 123 -9.08 -10.13 -20.27
N LYS A 124 -7.99 -10.40 -21.01
CA LYS A 124 -7.59 -11.78 -21.36
C LYS A 124 -7.34 -12.64 -20.12
N GLY A 125 -6.65 -12.09 -19.12
CA GLY A 125 -6.41 -12.79 -17.86
C GLY A 125 -7.70 -13.09 -17.10
N LEU A 126 -8.67 -12.17 -17.11
CA LEU A 126 -9.98 -12.34 -16.46
C LEU A 126 -10.80 -13.42 -17.14
N GLU A 127 -10.87 -13.43 -18.46
CA GLU A 127 -11.55 -14.48 -19.24
C GLU A 127 -11.00 -15.87 -18.89
N LYS A 128 -9.67 -16.01 -18.82
CA LYS A 128 -9.03 -17.27 -18.43
C LYS A 128 -9.35 -17.66 -16.99
N ALA A 129 -9.25 -16.71 -16.07
CA ALA A 129 -9.57 -16.97 -14.66
C ALA A 129 -11.04 -17.38 -14.49
N GLU A 130 -11.96 -16.82 -15.27
CA GLU A 130 -13.37 -17.23 -15.27
C GLU A 130 -13.60 -18.62 -15.84
N ALA A 131 -12.87 -19.00 -16.89
CA ALA A 131 -12.90 -20.36 -17.39
C ALA A 131 -12.39 -21.36 -16.33
N ASP A 132 -11.27 -21.05 -15.68
CA ASP A 132 -10.62 -21.92 -14.69
C ASP A 132 -11.40 -22.03 -13.37
N LEU A 133 -12.22 -21.03 -13.03
CA LEU A 133 -13.11 -21.07 -11.86
C LEU A 133 -14.15 -22.19 -11.93
N ASN A 134 -14.50 -22.65 -13.14
CA ASN A 134 -15.43 -23.75 -13.36
C ASN A 134 -14.72 -25.11 -13.51
N SER A 135 -13.41 -25.19 -13.25
CA SER A 135 -12.65 -26.43 -13.31
C SER A 135 -13.07 -27.39 -12.20
N ASP A 136 -13.15 -28.69 -12.52
CA ASP A 136 -13.37 -29.76 -11.54
C ASP A 136 -12.15 -29.95 -10.61
N ASP A 137 -10.97 -29.45 -11.01
CA ASP A 137 -9.78 -29.46 -10.18
C ASP A 137 -9.83 -28.33 -9.14
N GLU A 138 -10.02 -28.70 -7.88
CA GLU A 138 -10.19 -27.77 -6.75
C GLU A 138 -9.03 -26.78 -6.63
N LYS A 139 -7.80 -27.24 -6.88
CA LYS A 139 -6.62 -26.38 -6.83
C LYS A 139 -6.65 -25.33 -7.94
N THR A 140 -6.94 -25.73 -9.17
CA THR A 140 -7.09 -24.83 -10.32
C THR A 140 -8.17 -23.79 -10.07
N ALA A 141 -9.34 -24.21 -9.56
CA ALA A 141 -10.42 -23.29 -9.23
C ALA A 141 -10.02 -22.31 -8.10
N ALA A 142 -9.31 -22.77 -7.07
CA ALA A 142 -8.81 -21.92 -6.00
C ALA A 142 -7.76 -20.90 -6.50
N ASP A 143 -6.80 -21.35 -7.31
CA ASP A 143 -5.77 -20.51 -7.93
C ASP A 143 -6.41 -19.47 -8.87
N ALA A 144 -7.45 -19.86 -9.62
CA ALA A 144 -8.22 -18.98 -10.49
C ALA A 144 -8.98 -17.91 -9.68
N LYS A 145 -9.60 -18.28 -8.56
CA LYS A 145 -10.22 -17.34 -7.62
C LYS A 145 -9.21 -16.30 -7.12
N ALA A 146 -8.02 -16.78 -6.77
CA ALA A 146 -6.96 -15.92 -6.27
C ALA A 146 -6.48 -14.92 -7.34
N ARG A 147 -6.28 -15.39 -8.57
CA ARG A 147 -5.88 -14.60 -9.74
C ARG A 147 -6.95 -13.60 -10.15
N LYS A 148 -8.22 -14.03 -10.22
CA LYS A 148 -9.36 -13.16 -10.59
C LYS A 148 -9.44 -11.94 -9.66
N GLY A 149 -9.32 -12.14 -8.35
CA GLY A 149 -9.33 -11.03 -7.39
C GLY A 149 -8.20 -10.02 -7.63
N GLU A 150 -7.00 -10.47 -7.98
CA GLU A 150 -5.89 -9.57 -8.29
C GLU A 150 -6.14 -8.80 -9.59
N LEU A 151 -6.56 -9.49 -10.66
CA LEU A 151 -6.83 -8.88 -11.96
C LEU A 151 -7.97 -7.86 -11.90
N LEU A 152 -9.04 -8.15 -11.16
CA LEU A 152 -10.14 -7.20 -10.95
C LEU A 152 -9.68 -5.94 -10.20
N ARG A 153 -8.78 -6.07 -9.23
CA ARG A 153 -8.21 -4.91 -8.51
C ARG A 153 -7.35 -4.04 -9.44
N LEU A 154 -6.54 -4.64 -10.30
CA LEU A 154 -5.77 -3.92 -11.31
C LEU A 154 -6.67 -3.25 -12.35
N SER A 155 -7.70 -3.96 -12.81
CA SER A 155 -8.68 -3.44 -13.77
C SER A 155 -9.48 -2.28 -13.18
N SER A 156 -9.90 -2.38 -11.91
CA SER A 156 -10.52 -1.26 -11.19
C SER A 156 -9.62 -0.03 -11.12
N THR A 157 -8.31 -0.23 -10.92
CA THR A 157 -7.35 0.89 -10.94
C THR A 157 -7.30 1.59 -12.30
N LEU A 158 -7.40 0.85 -13.41
CA LEU A 158 -7.51 1.43 -14.76
C LEU A 158 -8.82 2.17 -14.95
N ASP A 159 -9.93 1.62 -14.46
CA ASP A 159 -11.23 2.29 -14.53
C ASP A 159 -11.20 3.63 -13.79
N VAL A 160 -10.62 3.70 -12.59
CA VAL A 160 -10.43 4.96 -11.86
C VAL A 160 -9.61 5.96 -12.68
N ARG A 161 -8.51 5.53 -13.31
CA ARG A 161 -7.70 6.39 -14.18
C ARG A 161 -8.47 6.90 -15.40
N ALA A 162 -9.41 6.11 -15.91
CA ALA A 162 -10.29 6.48 -17.01
C ALA A 162 -11.53 7.29 -16.57
N GLY A 163 -11.74 7.49 -15.27
CA GLY A 163 -12.93 8.16 -14.71
C GLY A 163 -14.17 7.28 -14.63
N ASN A 164 -14.06 5.98 -14.90
CA ASN A 164 -15.14 4.99 -14.88
C ASN A 164 -15.40 4.46 -13.45
N ASN A 165 -15.71 5.36 -12.52
CA ASN A 165 -15.75 5.03 -11.09
C ASN A 165 -16.82 3.98 -10.72
N GLU A 166 -17.95 3.95 -11.43
CA GLU A 166 -19.00 2.94 -11.22
C GLU A 166 -18.52 1.53 -11.60
N ALA A 167 -17.78 1.41 -12.72
CA ALA A 167 -17.17 0.15 -13.11
C ALA A 167 -16.08 -0.27 -12.10
N ALA A 168 -15.30 0.69 -11.63
CA ALA A 168 -14.26 0.46 -10.64
C ALA A 168 -14.82 -0.08 -9.31
N ILE A 169 -15.91 0.51 -8.80
CA ILE A 169 -16.52 0.08 -7.52
C ILE A 169 -17.19 -1.28 -7.65
N GLU A 170 -17.83 -1.59 -8.78
CA GLU A 170 -18.41 -2.91 -9.05
C GLU A 170 -17.33 -3.99 -9.03
N LYS A 171 -16.19 -3.74 -9.68
CA LYS A 171 -15.05 -4.66 -9.65
C LYS A 171 -14.51 -4.83 -8.22
N LEU A 172 -14.37 -3.76 -7.44
CA LEU A 172 -13.89 -3.86 -6.05
C LEU A 172 -14.86 -4.59 -5.13
N ASN A 173 -16.17 -4.49 -5.35
CA ASN A 173 -17.16 -5.31 -4.65
C ASN A 173 -16.92 -6.81 -4.91
N GLN A 174 -16.71 -7.19 -6.17
CA GLN A 174 -16.36 -8.58 -6.49
C GLN A 174 -15.03 -9.01 -5.84
N VAL A 175 -14.03 -8.12 -5.77
CA VAL A 175 -12.74 -8.44 -5.16
C VAL A 175 -12.88 -8.78 -3.67
N VAL A 176 -13.65 -8.01 -2.91
CA VAL A 176 -13.85 -8.29 -1.47
C VAL A 176 -14.68 -9.56 -1.25
N ASP A 177 -15.60 -9.90 -2.14
CA ASP A 177 -16.35 -11.16 -2.09
C ASP A 177 -15.46 -12.38 -2.40
N LEU A 178 -14.51 -12.22 -3.32
CA LEU A 178 -13.57 -13.28 -3.68
C LEU A 178 -12.55 -13.55 -2.55
N LYS A 179 -12.07 -12.49 -1.90
CA LYS A 179 -11.03 -12.54 -0.85
C LYS A 179 -11.38 -11.62 0.34
N PRO A 180 -12.34 -12.04 1.20
CA PRO A 180 -12.79 -11.22 2.33
C PRO A 180 -11.77 -11.14 3.48
N GLY A 181 -10.70 -11.94 3.46
CA GLY A 181 -9.64 -11.91 4.46
C GLY A 181 -8.42 -11.07 4.08
N ASP A 182 -8.43 -10.42 2.91
CA ASP A 182 -7.29 -9.65 2.42
C ASP A 182 -7.54 -8.15 2.62
N PRO A 183 -6.82 -7.48 3.53
CA PRO A 183 -7.06 -6.08 3.87
C PRO A 183 -6.75 -5.14 2.70
N VAL A 184 -5.93 -5.55 1.73
CA VAL A 184 -5.61 -4.72 0.55
C VAL A 184 -6.85 -4.43 -0.29
N ASN A 185 -7.80 -5.36 -0.32
CA ASN A 185 -9.03 -5.23 -1.10
C ASN A 185 -9.99 -4.20 -0.51
N TYR A 186 -10.16 -4.24 0.81
CA TYR A 186 -10.93 -3.24 1.54
C TYR A 186 -10.26 -1.87 1.45
N MET A 187 -8.93 -1.81 1.54
CA MET A 187 -8.20 -0.55 1.40
C MET A 187 -8.41 0.09 0.03
N ALA A 188 -8.35 -0.69 -1.06
CA ALA A 188 -8.62 -0.20 -2.40
C ALA A 188 -10.05 0.32 -2.56
N ARG A 189 -11.05 -0.38 -2.01
CA ARG A 189 -12.46 0.06 -2.05
C ARG A 189 -12.71 1.30 -1.19
N ALA A 190 -12.09 1.38 -0.01
CA ALA A 190 -12.16 2.53 0.88
C ALA A 190 -11.58 3.79 0.23
N GLU A 191 -10.45 3.65 -0.46
CA GLU A 191 -9.80 4.77 -1.17
C GLU A 191 -10.70 5.32 -2.28
N LEU A 192 -11.29 4.45 -3.11
CA LEU A 192 -12.23 4.89 -4.13
C LEU A 192 -13.48 5.55 -3.51
N ASN A 193 -14.06 4.95 -2.47
CA ASN A 193 -15.19 5.55 -1.76
C ASN A 193 -14.84 6.92 -1.15
N THR A 194 -13.61 7.11 -0.68
CA THR A 194 -13.11 8.40 -0.19
C THR A 194 -13.07 9.42 -1.32
N GLN A 195 -12.51 9.06 -2.49
CA GLN A 195 -12.46 9.93 -3.67
C GLN A 195 -13.86 10.32 -4.16
N LEU A 196 -14.83 9.42 -4.03
CA LEU A 196 -16.23 9.66 -4.41
C LEU A 196 -17.05 10.41 -3.35
N GLY A 197 -16.47 10.72 -2.18
CA GLY A 197 -17.18 11.36 -1.07
C GLY A 197 -18.13 10.43 -0.29
N ASN A 198 -18.08 9.13 -0.56
CA ASN A 198 -18.85 8.10 0.14
C ASN A 198 -18.20 7.77 1.50
N LYS A 199 -18.15 8.76 2.39
CA LYS A 199 -17.39 8.71 3.65
C LYS A 199 -17.77 7.53 4.55
N ASP A 200 -19.06 7.22 4.67
CA ASP A 200 -19.52 6.13 5.55
C ASP A 200 -19.06 4.76 5.05
N ALA A 201 -19.17 4.52 3.73
CA ALA A 201 -18.68 3.30 3.11
C ALA A 201 -17.14 3.16 3.22
N ALA A 202 -16.40 4.26 3.05
CA ALA A 202 -14.96 4.26 3.23
C ALA A 202 -14.56 3.95 4.68
N LEU A 203 -15.25 4.54 5.67
CA LEU A 203 -15.03 4.26 7.09
C LEU A 203 -15.29 2.80 7.43
N GLU A 204 -16.36 2.20 6.89
CA GLU A 204 -16.65 0.77 7.07
C GLU A 204 -15.49 -0.10 6.58
N ASP A 205 -15.02 0.14 5.34
CA ASP A 205 -13.92 -0.61 4.76
C ASP A 205 -12.59 -0.44 5.53
N TYR A 206 -12.25 0.78 5.94
CA TYR A 206 -11.04 1.00 6.75
C TYR A 206 -11.12 0.35 8.13
N ASN A 207 -12.31 0.27 8.75
CA ASN A 207 -12.49 -0.49 9.99
C ASN A 207 -12.29 -1.99 9.76
N THR A 208 -12.72 -2.53 8.61
CA THR A 208 -12.41 -3.90 8.23
C THR A 208 -10.92 -4.12 8.05
N VAL A 209 -10.19 -3.18 7.43
CA VAL A 209 -8.72 -3.21 7.32
C VAL A 209 -8.06 -3.33 8.70
N VAL A 210 -8.48 -2.51 9.66
CA VAL A 210 -7.98 -2.55 11.05
C VAL A 210 -8.29 -3.89 11.71
N THR A 211 -9.52 -4.39 11.54
CA THR A 211 -9.97 -5.66 12.13
C THR A 211 -9.15 -6.83 11.61
N ILE A 212 -8.96 -6.94 10.29
CA ILE A 212 -8.13 -7.98 9.68
C ILE A 212 -6.69 -7.83 10.15
N GLY A 213 -6.14 -6.61 10.16
CA GLY A 213 -4.77 -6.35 10.64
C GLY A 213 -4.56 -6.81 12.09
N GLN A 214 -5.53 -6.60 12.98
CA GLN A 214 -5.48 -7.08 14.36
C GLN A 214 -5.52 -8.61 14.43
N GLN A 215 -6.41 -9.25 13.66
CA GLN A 215 -6.54 -10.70 13.61
C GLN A 215 -5.27 -11.38 13.10
N THR A 216 -4.58 -10.77 12.12
CA THR A 216 -3.33 -11.31 11.55
C THR A 216 -2.07 -10.83 12.27
N GLY A 217 -2.19 -9.96 13.28
CA GLY A 217 -1.05 -9.34 13.96
C GLY A 217 -0.24 -8.36 13.09
N ASN A 218 -0.79 -7.90 11.97
CA ASN A 218 -0.15 -6.95 11.06
C ASN A 218 -0.31 -5.52 11.59
N GLN A 219 0.58 -5.11 12.50
CA GLN A 219 0.55 -3.80 13.14
C GLN A 219 0.65 -2.62 12.16
N GLN A 220 1.39 -2.78 11.06
CA GLN A 220 1.48 -1.75 10.02
C GLN A 220 0.12 -1.50 9.38
N MET A 221 -0.61 -2.57 9.05
CA MET A 221 -1.95 -2.47 8.47
C MET A 221 -2.95 -1.82 9.44
N VAL A 222 -2.88 -2.16 10.73
CA VAL A 222 -3.68 -1.52 11.78
C VAL A 222 -3.42 -0.02 11.82
N MET A 223 -2.14 0.38 11.81
CA MET A 223 -1.75 1.79 11.84
C MET A 223 -2.24 2.54 10.60
N VAL A 224 -2.09 1.96 9.41
CA VAL A 224 -2.57 2.57 8.15
C VAL A 224 -4.09 2.74 8.17
N GLY A 225 -4.85 1.71 8.55
CA GLY A 225 -6.31 1.80 8.64
C GLY A 225 -6.78 2.86 9.63
N GLN A 226 -6.15 2.94 10.82
CA GLN A 226 -6.45 3.98 11.82
C GLN A 226 -6.13 5.39 11.31
N MET A 227 -5.00 5.56 10.62
CA MET A 227 -4.62 6.83 10.02
C MET A 227 -5.65 7.31 9.00
N MET A 228 -6.11 6.43 8.12
CA MET A 228 -7.11 6.77 7.11
C MET A 228 -8.48 7.11 7.74
N ILE A 229 -8.89 6.38 8.78
CA ILE A 229 -10.10 6.69 9.56
C ILE A 229 -10.02 8.09 10.16
N GLU A 230 -8.86 8.44 10.73
CA GLU A 230 -8.65 9.75 11.35
C GLU A 230 -8.69 10.88 10.31
N GLN A 231 -8.03 10.70 9.16
CA GLN A 231 -8.08 11.65 8.04
C GLN A 231 -9.51 11.88 7.52
N LEU A 232 -10.32 10.82 7.44
CA LEU A 232 -11.72 10.94 7.03
C LEU A 232 -12.57 11.70 8.06
N LYS A 233 -12.34 11.46 9.36
CA LYS A 233 -13.08 12.13 10.44
C LYS A 233 -12.74 13.61 10.53
N ASN A 234 -11.46 13.92 10.37
CA ASN A 234 -10.89 15.25 10.51
C ASN A 234 -10.19 15.68 9.21
N PRO A 235 -10.96 15.95 8.15
CA PRO A 235 -10.37 16.38 6.88
C PRO A 235 -9.61 17.69 7.08
N ALA A 236 -8.44 17.81 6.45
CA ALA A 236 -7.72 19.08 6.43
C ALA A 236 -8.66 20.18 5.87
N PRO A 237 -8.62 21.41 6.42
CA PRO A 237 -9.42 22.50 5.87
C PRO A 237 -9.08 22.67 4.39
N GLU A 238 -10.11 22.73 3.53
CA GLU A 238 -9.93 22.95 2.11
C GLU A 238 -9.04 24.18 1.89
N MET A 239 -7.85 23.97 1.30
CA MET A 239 -7.05 25.10 0.83
C MET A 239 -7.77 25.70 -0.37
N THR A 240 -8.68 26.63 -0.12
CA THR A 240 -9.35 27.39 -1.18
C THR A 240 -8.27 28.11 -2.02
N PRO A 241 -8.12 27.79 -3.32
CA PRO A 241 -7.20 28.53 -4.17
C PRO A 241 -7.80 29.91 -4.41
N GLY A 242 -7.19 30.94 -3.82
CA GLY A 242 -7.45 32.33 -4.18
C GLY A 242 -8.61 33.01 -3.45
N ALA A 243 -8.54 33.10 -2.11
CA ALA A 243 -8.97 34.35 -1.50
C ALA A 243 -8.00 35.44 -1.97
N VAL A 244 -8.37 36.17 -3.02
CA VAL A 244 -7.69 37.38 -3.44
C VAL A 244 -7.74 38.33 -2.25
N VAL A 245 -6.63 38.42 -1.51
CA VAL A 245 -6.42 39.51 -0.56
C VAL A 245 -6.30 40.75 -1.43
N THR A 246 -7.41 41.49 -1.60
CA THR A 246 -7.35 42.84 -2.14
C THR A 246 -6.61 43.69 -1.12
N PRO A 247 -5.42 44.24 -1.42
CA PRO A 247 -4.76 45.16 -0.51
C PRO A 247 -5.47 46.51 -0.65
N GLY A 248 -6.24 46.93 0.35
CA GLY A 248 -6.91 48.23 0.28
C GLY A 248 -7.99 48.47 1.33
N ALA A 249 -7.61 48.56 2.59
CA ALA A 249 -8.23 49.48 3.54
C ALA A 249 -7.29 49.64 4.74
N GLU A 250 -6.45 50.66 4.64
CA GLU A 250 -5.64 51.20 5.72
C GLU A 250 -6.58 51.58 6.88
N ALA A 251 -6.61 50.75 7.92
CA ALA A 251 -7.35 51.05 9.15
C ALA A 251 -6.54 52.09 9.94
N ALA A 252 -7.08 53.30 10.05
CA ALA A 252 -6.55 54.36 10.90
C ALA A 252 -6.42 53.91 12.36
N PRO A 253 -5.39 54.36 13.11
CA PRO A 253 -5.19 53.93 14.49
C PRO A 253 -6.26 54.51 15.41
N GLU A 254 -6.94 53.62 16.12
CA GLU A 254 -7.94 53.92 17.14
C GLU A 254 -7.28 54.61 18.34
N ALA A 255 -7.77 55.80 18.67
CA ALA A 255 -7.26 56.64 19.74
C ALA A 255 -7.62 56.06 21.13
N ALA A 256 -6.62 55.98 21.99
CA ALA A 256 -6.75 55.56 23.38
C ALA A 256 -7.70 56.47 24.19
N ALA A 257 -8.66 55.87 24.89
CA ALA A 257 -9.41 56.52 25.97
C ALA A 257 -9.24 55.70 27.27
N THR A 258 -8.72 56.40 28.26
CA THR A 258 -8.37 56.03 29.64
C THR A 258 -9.52 55.44 30.48
N PRO A 259 -9.25 54.54 31.45
CA PRO A 259 -10.22 54.09 32.44
C PRO A 259 -10.07 54.84 33.77
N ALA A 260 -11.16 55.35 34.35
CA ALA A 260 -11.33 55.51 35.80
C ALA A 260 -12.74 56.02 36.15
N ALA A 261 -13.49 55.24 36.93
CA ALA A 261 -13.90 55.59 38.30
C ALA A 261 -14.99 54.63 38.79
N THR A 262 -14.72 54.04 39.95
CA THR A 262 -15.56 53.18 40.79
C THR A 262 -16.86 53.86 41.25
N PRO A 263 -17.95 53.08 41.49
CA PRO A 263 -19.18 53.62 42.06
C PRO A 263 -19.12 53.65 43.59
N GLU A 264 -19.38 54.81 44.18
CA GLU A 264 -19.66 54.97 45.61
C GLU A 264 -21.18 55.09 45.79
N ALA A 265 -21.74 54.21 46.62
CA ALA A 265 -23.15 54.16 46.97
C ALA A 265 -23.46 55.15 48.09
N THR A 266 -24.62 55.79 48.06
CA THR A 266 -25.66 55.73 49.12
C THR A 266 -26.87 56.63 48.80
N PRO A 267 -28.04 56.35 49.43
CA PRO A 267 -29.37 56.74 48.96
C PRO A 267 -29.94 57.95 49.72
N GLU A 268 -31.11 58.45 49.29
CA GLU A 268 -32.28 58.80 50.13
C GLU A 268 -33.27 59.69 49.35
N GLY A 269 -34.57 59.47 49.58
CA GLY A 269 -35.66 60.39 49.21
C GLY A 269 -36.76 59.79 48.36
#